data_AF-A0A327X2E9-F1
#
_entry.id   AF-A0A327X2E9-F1
#
_cell.length_a   1.000
_cell.length_b   1.000
_cell.length_c   1.000
_cell.angle_alpha   90.00
_cell.angle_beta   90.00
_cell.angle_gamma   90.00
#
_symmetry.space_group_name_H-M   'P 1'
#
loop_
_entity.id
_entity.type
_entity.pdbx_description
1 polymer ?
#
loop_
_entity_poly.entity_id
_entity_poly.type
_entity_poly.pdbx_seq_one_letter_code
_entity_poly.pdbx_strand_id
1 'polypeptide(L)'
;MLQPIAKLSAALCALLLAACSPTSALNTVVPSGSYHKVDDIAYGEHARQTMDVYLPSDGPLKQAVMVFVYGGSWEDGDKQDFEFIGQAFARLGYVTVVPNYRVYPDVEFPDFIHDIAKALAMLPEQFERADIRQHLPEQQCVSGRQVILAGHSAGAHTAALIATDPQYLAEQQAEVELLALIGLAGPYDLPLEHERVKDKFTRVVATLI
;
A
#
# COMPACT_ATOMS: atom_id res chain seq x y z
N MET A 1 -3.91 -45.94 -26.30
CA MET A 1 -2.76 -45.67 -25.40
C MET A 1 -2.25 -44.22 -25.61
N LEU A 2 -3.09 -43.19 -25.39
CA LEU A 2 -2.80 -41.77 -25.71
C LEU A 2 -2.98 -40.81 -24.51
N GLN A 3 -3.04 -41.34 -23.28
CA GLN A 3 -3.34 -40.54 -22.08
C GLN A 3 -2.18 -39.76 -21.41
N PRO A 4 -0.87 -40.00 -21.65
CA PRO A 4 0.16 -39.31 -20.87
C PRO A 4 0.44 -37.87 -21.35
N ILE A 5 0.29 -37.59 -22.65
CA ILE A 5 0.62 -36.26 -23.23
C ILE A 5 -0.41 -35.20 -22.81
N ALA A 6 -1.70 -35.53 -22.84
CA ALA A 6 -2.76 -34.61 -22.42
C ALA A 6 -2.70 -34.24 -20.92
N LYS A 7 -2.25 -35.18 -20.07
CA LYS A 7 -2.07 -34.94 -18.63
C LYS A 7 -0.85 -34.05 -18.35
N LEU A 8 0.22 -34.17 -19.14
CA LEU A 8 1.41 -33.32 -19.03
C LEU A 8 1.10 -31.87 -19.45
N SER A 9 0.33 -31.68 -20.53
CA SER A 9 -0.10 -30.35 -20.99
C SER A 9 -1.07 -29.66 -20.02
N ALA A 10 -2.00 -30.40 -19.41
CA ALA A 10 -2.91 -29.84 -18.40
C ALA A 10 -2.19 -29.46 -17.11
N ALA A 11 -1.22 -30.26 -16.66
CA ALA A 11 -0.37 -29.94 -15.51
C ALA A 11 0.50 -28.70 -15.77
N LEU A 12 1.05 -28.56 -16.99
CA LEU A 12 1.85 -27.40 -17.38
C LEU A 12 1.00 -26.10 -17.45
N CYS A 13 -0.23 -26.17 -17.96
CA CYS A 13 -1.15 -25.01 -17.93
C CYS A 13 -1.59 -24.65 -16.51
N ALA A 14 -1.82 -25.62 -15.62
CA ALA A 14 -2.15 -25.35 -14.22
C ALA A 14 -0.97 -24.75 -13.44
N LEU A 15 0.27 -25.17 -13.75
CA LEU A 15 1.50 -24.58 -13.20
C LEU A 15 1.74 -23.15 -13.73
N LEU A 16 1.44 -22.88 -15.00
CA LEU A 16 1.53 -21.53 -15.59
C LEU A 16 0.46 -20.58 -15.05
N LEU A 17 -0.72 -21.08 -14.69
CA LEU A 17 -1.78 -20.29 -14.05
C LEU A 17 -1.54 -20.04 -12.55
N ALA A 18 -0.77 -20.92 -11.88
CA ALA A 18 -0.37 -20.73 -10.49
C ALA A 18 0.89 -19.84 -10.33
N ALA A 19 1.71 -19.72 -11.38
CA ALA A 19 2.94 -18.92 -11.37
C ALA A 19 2.70 -17.43 -11.64
N CYS A 20 1.55 -17.05 -12.19
CA CYS A 20 1.14 -15.65 -12.31
C CYS A 20 0.22 -15.31 -11.14
N SER A 21 0.72 -14.59 -10.13
CA SER A 21 -0.18 -14.00 -9.13
C SER A 21 -1.23 -13.14 -9.87
N PRO A 22 -2.50 -13.13 -9.44
CA PRO A 22 -3.53 -12.30 -10.08
C PRO A 22 -3.12 -10.82 -10.17
N THR A 23 -2.32 -10.35 -9.20
CA THR A 23 -1.74 -9.01 -9.17
C THR A 23 -0.71 -8.79 -10.28
N SER A 24 0.17 -9.77 -10.54
CA SER A 24 1.11 -9.71 -11.68
C SER A 24 0.38 -9.60 -13.01
N ALA A 25 -0.69 -10.37 -13.20
CA ALA A 25 -1.52 -10.27 -14.40
C ALA A 25 -2.13 -8.86 -14.54
N LEU A 26 -2.64 -8.26 -13.47
CA LEU A 26 -3.15 -6.89 -13.49
C LEU A 26 -2.07 -5.86 -13.83
N ASN A 27 -0.87 -5.97 -13.24
CA ASN A 27 0.28 -5.11 -13.56
C ASN A 27 0.63 -5.16 -15.06
N THR A 28 0.53 -6.33 -15.70
CA THR A 28 0.83 -6.47 -17.14
C THR A 28 -0.27 -5.94 -18.07
N VAL A 29 -1.52 -5.86 -17.60
CA VAL A 29 -2.68 -5.48 -18.43
C VAL A 29 -2.94 -3.96 -18.39
N VAL A 30 -2.53 -3.27 -17.32
CA VAL A 30 -2.63 -1.80 -17.27
C VAL A 30 -1.65 -1.19 -18.29
N PRO A 31 -2.14 -0.39 -19.27
CA PRO A 31 -1.27 0.22 -20.27
C PRO A 31 -0.22 1.11 -19.62
N SER A 32 1.06 0.84 -19.93
CA SER A 32 2.20 1.68 -19.53
C SER A 32 2.19 3.00 -20.31
N GLY A 33 2.23 4.12 -19.60
CA GLY A 33 2.31 5.47 -20.18
C GLY A 33 1.31 6.43 -19.55
N SER A 34 1.72 7.69 -19.36
CA SER A 34 1.07 8.84 -18.66
C SER A 34 1.37 9.04 -17.16
N TYR A 35 2.46 8.46 -16.63
CA TYR A 35 2.95 8.75 -15.28
C TYR A 35 4.48 8.67 -15.19
N HIS A 36 5.05 9.29 -14.15
CA HIS A 36 6.43 9.11 -13.70
C HIS A 36 6.44 8.38 -12.35
N LYS A 37 7.40 7.48 -12.12
CA LYS A 37 7.53 6.74 -10.85
C LYS A 37 8.88 7.07 -10.21
N VAL A 38 8.84 7.39 -8.93
CA VAL A 38 10.01 7.45 -8.05
C VAL A 38 9.90 6.27 -7.08
N ASP A 39 10.80 5.32 -7.19
CA ASP A 39 10.80 4.06 -6.45
C ASP A 39 11.65 4.10 -5.18
N ASP A 40 11.32 3.21 -4.25
CA ASP A 40 12.14 2.89 -3.06
C ASP A 40 12.55 4.11 -2.21
N ILE A 41 11.64 5.08 -2.08
CA ILE A 41 11.82 6.22 -1.19
C ILE A 41 11.75 5.75 0.26
N ALA A 42 12.87 5.81 0.97
CA ALA A 42 12.92 5.50 2.40
C ALA A 42 12.10 6.51 3.22
N TYR A 43 11.26 6.01 4.12
CA TYR A 43 10.56 6.79 5.14
C TYR A 43 10.95 6.38 6.57
N GLY A 44 11.84 5.40 6.70
CA GLY A 44 12.37 4.93 7.97
C GLY A 44 13.68 4.16 7.78
N GLU A 45 14.21 3.62 8.88
CA GLU A 45 15.54 2.97 8.90
C GLU A 45 15.49 1.51 8.44
N HIS A 46 14.33 0.86 8.55
CA HIS A 46 14.19 -0.54 8.17
C HIS A 46 14.11 -0.70 6.65
N ALA A 47 14.67 -1.78 6.10
CA ALA A 47 14.69 -2.02 4.65
C ALA A 47 13.30 -2.09 3.99
N ARG A 48 12.27 -2.47 4.74
CA ARG A 48 10.86 -2.44 4.29
C ARG A 48 10.18 -1.09 4.47
N GLN A 49 10.78 -0.12 5.16
CA GLN A 49 10.22 1.21 5.35
C GLN A 49 10.50 2.11 4.15
N THR A 50 10.01 1.67 3.00
CA THR A 50 10.16 2.31 1.67
C THR A 50 8.80 2.52 1.02
N MET A 51 8.65 3.52 0.17
CA MET A 51 7.43 3.76 -0.61
C MET A 51 7.75 4.05 -2.08
N ASP A 52 6.80 3.74 -2.95
CA ASP A 52 6.83 4.18 -4.34
C ASP A 52 5.85 5.34 -4.53
N VAL A 53 6.27 6.35 -5.30
CA VAL A 53 5.46 7.52 -5.63
C VAL A 53 5.22 7.56 -7.14
N TYR A 54 3.95 7.59 -7.52
CA TYR A 54 3.46 7.64 -8.89
C TYR A 54 2.89 9.05 -9.15
N LEU A 55 3.50 9.75 -10.08
CA LEU A 55 3.23 11.14 -10.43
C LEU A 55 2.50 11.19 -11.78
N PRO A 56 1.33 11.86 -11.88
CA PRO A 56 0.69 12.09 -13.17
C PRO A 56 1.63 12.86 -14.11
N SER A 57 1.78 12.41 -15.36
CA SER A 57 2.58 13.17 -16.34
C SER A 57 1.74 14.19 -17.11
N ASP A 58 0.43 13.97 -17.21
CA ASP A 58 -0.49 14.73 -18.05
C ASP A 58 -1.80 15.03 -17.32
N GLY A 59 -2.49 16.11 -17.69
CA GLY A 59 -3.82 16.44 -17.18
C GLY A 59 -3.84 17.24 -15.86
N PRO A 60 -5.04 17.52 -15.31
CA PRO A 60 -5.19 18.30 -14.09
C PRO A 60 -4.71 17.53 -12.85
N LEU A 61 -3.79 18.12 -12.09
CA LEU A 61 -3.28 17.54 -10.84
C LEU A 61 -4.32 17.68 -9.73
N LYS A 62 -4.53 16.61 -8.98
CA LYS A 62 -5.28 16.63 -7.72
C LYS A 62 -4.34 17.00 -6.59
N GLN A 63 -4.80 17.86 -5.69
CA GLN A 63 -4.00 18.32 -4.54
C GLN A 63 -3.89 17.28 -3.43
N ALA A 64 -4.88 16.40 -3.31
CA ALA A 64 -4.85 15.31 -2.36
C ALA A 64 -3.96 14.17 -2.89
N VAL A 65 -3.09 13.66 -2.02
CA VAL A 65 -2.28 12.47 -2.26
C VAL A 65 -3.13 11.22 -1.99
N MET A 66 -3.21 10.32 -2.96
CA MET A 66 -3.82 9.00 -2.78
C MET A 66 -2.77 8.07 -2.16
N VAL A 67 -2.99 7.59 -0.94
CA VAL A 67 -2.10 6.60 -0.31
C VAL A 67 -2.82 5.26 -0.29
N PHE A 68 -2.23 4.23 -0.89
CA PHE A 68 -2.81 2.89 -0.95
C PHE A 68 -2.02 1.89 -0.09
N VAL A 69 -2.69 1.35 0.93
CA VAL A 69 -2.13 0.34 1.85
C VAL A 69 -2.55 -1.05 1.39
N TYR A 70 -1.59 -1.87 0.99
CA TYR A 70 -1.87 -3.21 0.47
C TYR A 70 -2.23 -4.24 1.55
N GLY A 71 -2.84 -5.35 1.10
CA GLY A 71 -3.29 -6.47 1.95
C GLY A 71 -2.20 -7.50 2.26
N GLY A 72 -2.55 -8.79 2.34
CA GLY A 72 -1.57 -9.86 2.63
C GLY A 72 -1.53 -10.31 4.09
N SER A 73 -2.64 -10.13 4.82
CA SER A 73 -2.80 -10.61 6.20
C SER A 73 -1.71 -10.12 7.16
N TRP A 74 -1.08 -8.97 6.90
CA TRP A 74 0.07 -8.45 7.67
C TRP A 74 1.28 -9.41 7.72
N GLU A 75 1.31 -10.43 6.86
CA GLU A 75 2.33 -11.49 6.78
C GLU A 75 3.11 -11.44 5.48
N ASP A 76 2.51 -10.89 4.43
CA ASP A 76 3.02 -10.93 3.08
C ASP A 76 2.60 -9.67 2.30
N GLY A 77 3.20 -9.49 1.13
CA GLY A 77 2.92 -8.41 0.18
C GLY A 77 4.10 -7.47 0.01
N ASP A 78 4.17 -6.88 -1.18
CA ASP A 78 5.10 -5.81 -1.52
C ASP A 78 4.40 -4.72 -2.37
N LYS A 79 4.86 -3.48 -2.27
CA LYS A 79 4.37 -2.35 -3.07
C LYS A 79 4.43 -2.62 -4.58
N GLN A 80 5.37 -3.44 -5.05
CA GLN A 80 5.50 -3.84 -6.45
C GLN A 80 4.31 -4.67 -6.95
N ASP A 81 3.66 -5.46 -6.08
CA ASP A 81 2.46 -6.23 -6.43
C ASP A 81 1.27 -5.31 -6.77
N PHE A 82 1.31 -4.05 -6.35
CA PHE A 82 0.22 -3.09 -6.47
C PHE A 82 0.58 -1.90 -7.37
N GLU A 83 1.58 -2.07 -8.26
CA GLU A 83 1.97 -1.06 -9.23
C GLU A 83 0.75 -0.57 -10.04
N PHE A 84 -0.12 -1.49 -10.49
CA PHE A 84 -1.33 -1.17 -11.24
C PHE A 84 -2.24 -0.15 -10.55
N ILE A 85 -2.27 -0.12 -9.21
CA ILE A 85 -3.03 0.87 -8.43
C ILE A 85 -2.36 2.25 -8.54
N GLY A 86 -1.05 2.30 -8.34
CA GLY A 86 -0.24 3.51 -8.51
C GLY A 86 -0.44 4.12 -9.90
N GLN A 87 -0.36 3.29 -10.94
CA GLN A 87 -0.58 3.70 -12.32
C GLN A 87 -2.02 4.18 -12.55
N ALA A 88 -3.03 3.43 -12.11
CA ALA A 88 -4.43 3.76 -12.36
C ALA A 88 -4.82 5.12 -11.77
N PHE A 89 -4.40 5.42 -10.55
CA PHE A 89 -4.73 6.71 -9.91
C PHE A 89 -3.87 7.87 -10.43
N ALA A 90 -2.60 7.63 -10.78
CA ALA A 90 -1.78 8.63 -11.48
C ALA A 90 -2.43 9.10 -12.79
N ARG A 91 -2.99 8.16 -13.55
CA ARG A 91 -3.73 8.47 -14.80
C ARG A 91 -5.02 9.26 -14.59
N LEU A 92 -5.57 9.24 -13.38
CA LEU A 92 -6.72 10.04 -12.99
C LEU A 92 -6.33 11.42 -12.41
N GLY A 93 -5.03 11.74 -12.42
CA GLY A 93 -4.48 13.01 -11.95
C GLY A 93 -4.10 13.03 -10.46
N TYR A 94 -4.14 11.89 -9.76
CA TYR A 94 -3.69 11.82 -8.37
C TYR A 94 -2.22 11.49 -8.28
N VAL A 95 -1.48 12.25 -7.49
CA VAL A 95 -0.24 11.72 -6.93
C VAL A 95 -0.59 10.54 -6.05
N THR A 96 0.01 9.38 -6.33
CA THR A 96 -0.31 8.13 -5.64
C THR A 96 0.92 7.56 -4.96
N VAL A 97 0.78 7.15 -3.71
CA VAL A 97 1.84 6.59 -2.89
C VAL A 97 1.47 5.18 -2.46
N VAL A 98 2.39 4.23 -2.65
CA VAL A 98 2.24 2.84 -2.20
C VAL A 98 3.39 2.52 -1.24
N PRO A 99 3.18 2.62 0.08
CA PRO A 99 4.19 2.28 1.06
C PRO A 99 4.28 0.77 1.27
N ASN A 100 5.51 0.25 1.36
CA ASN A 100 5.76 -0.98 2.09
C ASN A 100 5.63 -0.73 3.59
N TYR A 101 5.43 -1.80 4.35
CA TYR A 101 5.48 -1.81 5.82
C TYR A 101 6.09 -3.13 6.29
N ARG A 102 6.60 -3.18 7.53
CA ARG A 102 7.09 -4.43 8.13
C ARG A 102 5.92 -5.39 8.36
N VAL A 103 6.18 -6.68 8.23
CA VAL A 103 5.17 -7.75 8.32
C VAL A 103 5.57 -8.78 9.37
N TYR A 104 4.62 -9.58 9.83
CA TYR A 104 4.87 -10.75 10.66
C TYR A 104 5.72 -11.78 9.90
N PRO A 105 6.66 -12.50 10.54
CA PRO A 105 6.96 -12.52 11.98
C PRO A 105 7.95 -11.46 12.48
N ASP A 106 8.45 -10.58 11.61
CA ASP A 106 9.46 -9.58 12.01
C ASP A 106 8.89 -8.54 12.98
N VAL A 107 7.60 -8.23 12.83
CA VAL A 107 6.85 -7.34 13.73
C VAL A 107 5.44 -7.88 14.00
N GLU A 108 4.82 -7.37 15.06
CA GLU A 108 3.44 -7.68 15.44
C GLU A 108 2.64 -6.38 15.53
N PHE A 109 1.33 -6.48 15.71
CA PHE A 109 0.50 -5.32 16.03
C PHE A 109 1.04 -4.59 17.29
N PRO A 110 1.08 -3.25 17.32
CA PRO A 110 0.63 -2.30 16.29
C PRO A 110 1.72 -1.83 15.31
N ASP A 111 2.90 -2.47 15.24
CA ASP A 111 4.07 -1.93 14.55
C ASP A 111 3.85 -1.72 13.03
N PHE A 112 3.08 -2.58 12.36
CA PHE A 112 2.69 -2.37 10.97
C PHE A 112 1.68 -1.22 10.76
N ILE A 113 0.93 -0.84 11.79
CA ILE A 113 0.10 0.37 11.79
C ILE A 113 1.00 1.61 11.91
N HIS A 114 1.97 1.56 12.84
CA HIS A 114 2.95 2.63 13.04
C HIS A 114 3.80 2.89 11.80
N ASP A 115 4.18 1.85 11.06
CA ASP A 115 4.93 2.01 9.81
C ASP A 115 4.15 2.82 8.77
N ILE A 116 2.84 2.57 8.61
CA ILE A 116 2.00 3.34 7.69
C ILE A 116 1.78 4.77 8.21
N ALA A 117 1.52 4.94 9.51
CA ALA A 117 1.40 6.27 10.09
C ALA A 117 2.69 7.10 9.92
N LYS A 118 3.86 6.45 10.05
CA LYS A 118 5.17 7.07 9.79
C LYS A 118 5.34 7.43 8.32
N ALA A 119 4.95 6.56 7.40
CA ALA A 119 4.97 6.86 5.97
C ALA A 119 4.12 8.11 5.64
N LEU A 120 2.94 8.23 6.26
CA LEU A 120 2.09 9.42 6.14
C LEU A 120 2.75 10.68 6.73
N ALA A 121 3.35 10.58 7.91
CA ALA A 121 4.03 11.69 8.56
C ALA A 121 5.18 12.27 7.72
N MET A 122 5.87 11.42 6.96
CA MET A 122 6.98 11.82 6.10
C MET A 122 6.53 12.50 4.80
N LEU A 123 5.26 12.38 4.38
CA LEU A 123 4.83 12.86 3.06
C LEU A 123 5.16 14.34 2.82
N PRO A 124 4.86 15.29 3.73
CA PRO A 124 5.17 16.70 3.48
C PRO A 124 6.64 16.94 3.15
N GLU A 125 7.55 16.30 3.90
CA GLU A 125 9.00 16.38 3.64
C GLU A 125 9.38 15.71 2.32
N GLN A 126 8.83 14.52 2.01
CA GLN A 126 9.15 13.83 0.76
C GLN A 126 8.72 14.65 -0.47
N PHE A 127 7.59 15.35 -0.42
CA PHE A 127 7.11 16.19 -1.52
C PHE A 127 7.91 17.48 -1.72
N GLU A 128 8.82 17.84 -0.80
CA GLU A 128 9.78 18.92 -0.98
C GLU A 128 11.03 18.49 -1.75
N ARG A 129 11.28 17.18 -1.89
CA ARG A 129 12.46 16.66 -2.58
C ARG A 129 12.48 17.03 -4.07
N ALA A 130 13.67 17.30 -4.59
CA ALA A 130 13.87 17.71 -5.98
C ALA A 130 13.46 16.63 -6.99
N ASP A 131 13.72 15.37 -6.69
CA ASP A 131 13.40 14.24 -7.56
C ASP A 131 11.90 13.97 -7.69
N ILE A 132 11.09 14.34 -6.69
CA ILE A 132 9.62 14.36 -6.82
C ILE A 132 9.16 15.65 -7.48
N ARG A 133 9.61 16.81 -6.98
CA ARG A 133 9.11 18.12 -7.36
C ARG A 133 9.35 18.44 -8.84
N GLN A 134 10.48 18.02 -9.42
CA GLN A 134 10.81 18.28 -10.82
C GLN A 134 9.86 17.59 -11.82
N HIS A 135 9.15 16.56 -11.38
CA HIS A 135 8.21 15.81 -12.22
C HIS A 135 6.76 16.25 -12.01
N LEU A 136 6.50 17.18 -11.08
CA LEU A 136 5.21 17.82 -10.93
C LEU A 136 5.13 19.09 -11.81
N PRO A 137 3.96 19.42 -12.37
CA PRO A 137 3.78 20.64 -13.16
C PRO A 137 4.17 21.90 -12.37
N GLU A 138 4.98 22.80 -12.96
CA GLU A 138 5.54 24.00 -12.32
C GLU A 138 4.52 24.91 -11.60
N GLN A 139 3.26 24.90 -12.03
CA GLN A 139 2.18 25.73 -11.47
C GLN A 139 1.33 25.02 -10.40
N GLN A 140 1.61 23.75 -10.08
CA GLN A 140 0.79 22.95 -9.16
C GLN A 140 1.70 22.24 -8.13
N CYS A 141 1.73 22.74 -6.90
CA CYS A 141 2.46 22.14 -5.79
C CYS A 141 1.54 21.22 -4.98
N VAL A 142 1.93 19.95 -4.83
CA VAL A 142 1.29 19.00 -3.91
C VAL A 142 2.05 19.06 -2.60
N SER A 143 1.38 19.46 -1.51
CA SER A 143 2.03 19.68 -0.21
C SER A 143 2.30 18.39 0.57
N GLY A 144 1.76 17.25 0.14
CA GLY A 144 1.78 16.01 0.92
C GLY A 144 0.87 16.00 2.16
N ARG A 145 0.21 17.12 2.48
CA ARG A 145 -0.58 17.27 3.71
C ARG A 145 -2.02 16.82 3.58
N GLN A 146 -2.59 16.86 2.38
CA GLN A 146 -3.96 16.39 2.15
C GLN A 146 -3.92 14.96 1.62
N VAL A 147 -4.54 14.03 2.33
CA VAL A 147 -4.43 12.59 2.04
C VAL A 147 -5.80 11.95 1.88
N ILE A 148 -5.95 11.15 0.83
CA ILE A 148 -7.00 10.14 0.71
C ILE A 148 -6.34 8.80 1.04
N LEU A 149 -6.79 8.15 2.11
CA LEU A 149 -6.22 6.89 2.57
C LEU A 149 -7.07 5.72 2.09
N ALA A 150 -6.53 4.91 1.20
CA ALA A 150 -7.15 3.71 0.68
C ALA A 150 -6.43 2.47 1.19
N GLY A 151 -7.16 1.37 1.34
CA GLY A 151 -6.53 0.09 1.66
C GLY A 151 -7.33 -1.11 1.18
N HIS A 152 -6.66 -2.25 1.04
CA HIS A 152 -7.26 -3.54 0.68
C HIS A 152 -7.00 -4.60 1.75
N SER A 153 -8.04 -5.36 2.13
CA SER A 153 -7.95 -6.47 3.10
C SER A 153 -7.26 -6.04 4.40
N ALA A 154 -6.15 -6.67 4.79
CA ALA A 154 -5.32 -6.27 5.93
C ALA A 154 -4.94 -4.77 5.92
N GLY A 155 -4.65 -4.22 4.74
CA GLY A 155 -4.36 -2.80 4.57
C GLY A 155 -5.58 -1.90 4.73
N ALA A 156 -6.79 -2.38 4.40
CA ALA A 156 -8.04 -1.66 4.68
C ALA A 156 -8.31 -1.55 6.18
N HIS A 157 -8.00 -2.60 6.94
CA HIS A 157 -8.05 -2.55 8.40
C HIS A 157 -7.00 -1.56 8.95
N THR A 158 -5.75 -1.62 8.47
CA THR A 158 -4.71 -0.65 8.86
C THR A 158 -5.11 0.80 8.57
N ALA A 159 -5.62 1.05 7.37
CA ALA A 159 -6.12 2.37 6.97
C ALA A 159 -7.28 2.84 7.84
N ALA A 160 -8.22 1.94 8.17
CA ALA A 160 -9.35 2.27 9.03
C ALA A 160 -8.89 2.65 10.45
N LEU A 161 -7.98 1.89 11.05
CA LEU A 161 -7.44 2.22 12.37
C LEU A 161 -6.80 3.61 12.41
N ILE A 162 -5.94 3.93 11.43
CA ILE A 162 -5.29 5.24 11.33
C ILE A 162 -6.33 6.36 11.15
N ALA A 163 -7.38 6.12 10.35
CA ALA A 163 -8.42 7.10 10.08
C ALA A 163 -9.36 7.34 11.27
N THR A 164 -9.59 6.34 12.11
CA THR A 164 -10.55 6.41 13.23
C THR A 164 -9.91 6.66 14.58
N ASP A 165 -8.59 6.47 14.68
CA ASP A 165 -7.85 6.63 15.92
C ASP A 165 -6.68 7.61 15.74
N PRO A 166 -6.84 8.87 16.19
CA PRO A 166 -5.86 9.93 15.96
C PRO A 166 -4.52 9.68 16.66
N GLN A 167 -4.44 8.73 17.61
CA GLN A 167 -3.20 8.45 18.32
C GLN A 167 -2.07 8.02 17.38
N TYR A 168 -2.38 7.22 16.36
CA TYR A 168 -1.38 6.71 15.43
C TYR A 168 -0.69 7.82 14.64
N LEU A 169 -1.44 8.85 14.22
CA LEU A 169 -0.86 10.02 13.55
C LEU A 169 -0.15 10.95 14.54
N ALA A 170 -0.70 11.13 15.73
CA ALA A 170 -0.13 12.00 16.76
C ALA A 170 1.24 11.50 17.26
N GLU A 171 1.40 10.20 17.47
CA GLU A 171 2.66 9.57 17.89
C GLU A 171 3.78 9.76 16.86
N GLN A 172 3.43 9.84 15.58
CA GLN A 172 4.37 10.10 14.48
C GLN A 172 4.52 11.60 14.17
N GLN A 173 3.86 12.47 14.96
CA GLN A 173 3.82 13.93 14.75
C GLN A 173 3.38 14.30 13.32
N ALA A 174 2.46 13.51 12.74
CA ALA A 174 2.08 13.64 11.34
C ALA A 174 1.29 14.93 11.10
N GLU A 175 1.78 15.78 10.19
CA GLU A 175 1.09 17.00 9.75
C GLU A 175 0.20 16.75 8.53
N VAL A 176 -0.64 15.71 8.59
CA VAL A 176 -1.54 15.32 7.50
C VAL A 176 -3.01 15.44 7.91
N GLU A 177 -3.84 15.86 6.96
CA GLU A 177 -5.30 15.86 7.02
C GLU A 177 -5.84 14.72 6.16
N LEU A 178 -6.54 13.78 6.79
CA LEU A 178 -7.23 12.70 6.08
C LEU A 178 -8.58 13.19 5.56
N LEU A 179 -8.68 13.37 4.24
CA LEU A 179 -9.89 13.84 3.58
C LEU A 179 -10.93 12.74 3.36
N ALA A 180 -10.47 11.50 3.20
CA ALA A 180 -11.34 10.34 2.99
C ALA A 180 -10.62 9.03 3.34
N LEU A 181 -11.43 8.03 3.73
CA LEU A 181 -11.03 6.63 3.86
C LEU A 181 -11.73 5.80 2.77
N ILE A 182 -10.97 4.95 2.08
CA ILE A 182 -11.50 3.98 1.11
C ILE A 182 -11.08 2.56 1.55
N GLY A 183 -11.98 1.85 2.24
CA GLY A 183 -11.73 0.50 2.72
C GLY A 183 -12.27 -0.59 1.78
N LEU A 184 -11.39 -1.36 1.15
CA LEU A 184 -11.74 -2.45 0.23
C LEU A 184 -11.60 -3.80 0.92
N ALA A 185 -12.71 -4.49 1.16
CA ALA A 185 -12.75 -5.84 1.74
C ALA A 185 -11.96 -5.98 3.07
N GLY A 186 -11.98 -4.94 3.91
CA GLY A 186 -11.27 -4.93 5.19
C GLY A 186 -11.94 -5.77 6.28
N PRO A 187 -11.17 -6.50 7.10
CA PRO A 187 -11.67 -7.08 8.34
C PRO A 187 -11.67 -6.01 9.45
N TYR A 188 -12.80 -5.34 9.67
CA TYR A 188 -12.91 -4.26 10.67
C TYR A 188 -13.26 -4.76 12.07
N ASP A 189 -13.92 -5.91 12.15
CA ASP A 189 -14.16 -6.66 13.38
C ASP A 189 -13.28 -7.91 13.33
N LEU A 190 -12.16 -7.87 14.05
CA LEU A 190 -11.14 -8.92 14.03
C LEU A 190 -11.31 -9.86 15.23
N PRO A 191 -11.76 -11.11 15.02
CA PRO A 191 -11.76 -12.11 16.08
C PRO A 191 -10.31 -12.48 16.43
N LEU A 192 -9.80 -11.94 17.54
CA LEU A 192 -8.39 -12.06 17.92
C LEU A 192 -7.97 -13.51 18.21
N GLU A 193 -8.91 -14.39 18.57
CA GLU A 193 -8.65 -15.82 18.78
C GLU A 193 -8.56 -16.63 17.48
N HIS A 194 -8.91 -16.04 16.33
CA HIS A 194 -8.88 -16.75 15.07
C HIS A 194 -7.43 -17.04 14.66
N GLU A 195 -7.16 -18.27 14.18
CA GLU A 195 -5.82 -18.76 13.83
C GLU A 195 -5.05 -17.84 12.87
N ARG A 196 -5.75 -17.16 11.97
CA ARG A 196 -5.13 -16.19 11.03
C ARG A 196 -4.76 -14.84 11.65
N VAL A 197 -5.13 -14.57 12.89
CA VAL A 197 -5.02 -13.26 13.55
C VAL A 197 -4.19 -13.35 14.82
N LYS A 198 -4.45 -14.36 15.66
CA LYS A 198 -3.91 -14.46 17.03
C LYS A 198 -2.41 -14.19 17.17
N ASP A 199 -1.59 -14.76 16.28
CA ASP A 199 -0.14 -14.66 16.39
C ASP A 199 0.40 -13.27 16.00
N LYS A 200 -0.41 -12.47 15.30
CA LYS A 200 -0.04 -11.11 14.87
C LYS A 200 -0.48 -10.05 15.88
N PHE A 201 -1.41 -10.39 16.76
CA PHE A 201 -2.05 -9.48 17.73
C PHE A 201 -1.86 -9.94 19.18
N THR A 202 -0.80 -10.71 19.45
CA THR A 202 -0.49 -11.31 20.77
C THR A 202 -0.48 -10.28 21.90
N ARG A 203 0.07 -9.08 21.66
CA ARG A 203 0.14 -7.97 22.62
C ARG A 203 -1.24 -7.44 23.04
N VAL A 204 -2.26 -7.60 22.19
CA VAL A 204 -3.65 -7.20 22.50
C VAL A 204 -4.33 -8.28 23.33
N VAL A 205 -4.21 -9.55 22.91
CA VAL A 205 -4.81 -10.71 23.61
C VAL A 205 -4.29 -10.81 25.05
N ALA A 206 -3.01 -10.55 25.28
CA ALA A 206 -2.42 -10.56 26.62
C ALA A 206 -3.01 -9.51 27.58
N THR A 207 -3.70 -8.48 27.07
CA THR A 207 -4.31 -7.41 27.88
C THR A 207 -5.79 -7.70 28.21
N LEU A 208 -6.40 -8.71 27.57
CA LEU A 208 -7.80 -9.10 27.75
C LEU A 208 -7.99 -10.28 28.74
N ILE A 209 -6.89 -10.83 29.26
CA ILE A 209 -6.83 -11.93 30.24
C ILE A 209 -6.26 -11.38 31.56
#